data_AF-A0A951YCW4-F1
#
_entry.id   AF-A0A951YCW4-F1
#
_cell.length_a   1.000
_cell.length_b   1.000
_cell.length_c   1.000
_cell.angle_alpha   90.00
_cell.angle_beta   90.00
_cell.angle_gamma   90.00
#
_symmetry.space_group_name_H-M   'P 1'
#
loop_
_entity.id
_entity.type
_entity.pdbx_description
1 polymer ?
#
loop_
_entity_poly.entity_id
_entity_poly.type
_entity_poly.pdbx_seq_one_letter_code
_entity_poly.pdbx_strand_id
1 'polypeptide(L)' 'MRTTTKLKHILQLYTVTIDMDEEAQMHQMIFDKNDNSSEEFISKSYSVVVDKAFRYMMKKIR' A
#
# COMPACT_ATOMS: atom_id res chain seq x y z
N MET A 1 -11.78 6.83 7.39
CA MET A 1 -12.03 6.38 6.01
C MET A 1 -12.00 4.85 5.96
N ARG A 2 -12.93 4.21 5.25
CA ARG A 2 -12.95 2.73 5.12
C ARG A 2 -11.72 2.26 4.33
N THR A 3 -11.23 1.05 4.63
CA THR A 3 -10.06 0.44 3.95
C THR A 3 -10.23 0.40 2.43
N THR A 4 -11.45 0.11 1.95
CA THR A 4 -11.78 0.11 0.52
C THR A 4 -11.60 1.47 -0.14
N THR A 5 -11.98 2.55 0.56
CA THR A 5 -11.78 3.92 0.06
C THR A 5 -10.29 4.28 0.02
N LYS A 6 -9.52 3.90 1.06
CA LYS A 6 -8.07 4.13 1.08
C LYS A 6 -7.37 3.42 -0.07
N LEU A 7 -7.71 2.15 -0.30
CA LEU A 7 -7.18 1.39 -1.43
C LEU A 7 -7.50 2.07 -2.76
N LYS A 8 -8.75 2.54 -2.96
CA LYS A 8 -9.11 3.28 -4.18
C LYS A 8 -8.19 4.48 -4.42
N HIS A 9 -7.88 5.26 -3.38
CA HIS A 9 -6.95 6.39 -3.52
C HIS A 9 -5.52 5.96 -3.85
N ILE A 10 -5.01 4.93 -3.17
CA ILE A 10 -3.68 4.39 -3.47
C ILE A 10 -3.60 3.97 -4.95
N LEU A 11 -4.59 3.23 -5.44
CA LEU A 11 -4.64 2.74 -6.82
C LEU A 11 -4.71 3.85 -7.88
N GLN A 12 -5.08 5.08 -7.52
CA GLN A 12 -5.03 6.21 -8.45
C GLN A 12 -3.58 6.56 -8.80
N LEU A 13 -2.70 6.63 -7.79
CA LEU A 13 -1.32 7.11 -7.93
C LEU A 13 -0.29 5.98 -8.04
N TYR A 14 -0.61 4.79 -7.52
CA TYR A 14 0.31 3.67 -7.41
C TYR A 14 -0.22 2.43 -8.14
N THR A 15 0.70 1.63 -8.68
CA THR A 15 0.48 0.21 -8.95
C THR A 15 0.73 -0.55 -7.66
N VAL A 16 -0.09 -1.55 -7.34
CA VAL A 16 -0.01 -2.30 -6.08
C VAL A 16 0.11 -3.79 -6.36
N THR A 17 1.08 -4.44 -5.73
CA THR A 17 1.18 -5.90 -5.66
C THR A 17 0.97 -6.34 -4.22
N ILE A 18 0.23 -7.43 -4.03
CA ILE A 18 -0.02 -8.02 -2.72
C ILE A 18 0.28 -9.51 -2.81
N ASP A 19 1.10 -9.99 -1.90
CA ASP A 19 1.43 -11.39 -1.72
C ASP A 19 1.39 -11.77 -0.24
N MET A 20 1.45 -13.08 0.03
CA MET A 20 1.46 -13.63 1.37
C MET A 20 2.61 -14.62 1.47
N ASP A 21 3.43 -14.45 2.49
CA ASP A 21 4.59 -15.32 2.74
C ASP A 21 4.19 -16.62 3.47
N GLU A 22 5.19 -17.48 3.71
CA GLU A 22 5.02 -18.75 4.42
C GLU A 22 4.58 -18.58 5.89
N GLU A 23 4.80 -17.39 6.48
CA GLU A 23 4.41 -17.04 7.85
C GLU A 23 3.03 -16.37 7.93
N ALA A 24 2.29 -16.33 6.82
CA ALA A 24 1.01 -15.64 6.67
C ALA A 24 1.10 -14.11 6.93
N GLN A 25 2.27 -13.51 6.69
CA GLN A 25 2.41 -12.05 6.58
C GLN A 25 1.95 -11.63 5.20
N MET A 26 1.17 -10.55 5.13
CA MET A 26 0.90 -9.89 3.87
C MET A 26 2.01 -8.88 3.58
N HIS A 27 2.51 -8.98 2.36
CA HIS A 27 3.43 -8.04 1.76
C HIS A 27 2.64 -7.20 0.77
N GLN A 28 2.65 -5.89 0.95
CA GLN A 28 2.09 -4.96 0.00
C GLN A 28 3.21 -4.08 -0.53
N MET A 29 3.49 -4.19 -1.82
CA MET A 29 4.42 -3.31 -2.50
C MET A 29 3.63 -2.32 -3.36
N ILE A 30 3.98 -1.04 -3.25
CA ILE A 30 3.41 0.02 -4.07
C ILE A 30 4.50 0.59 -4.98
N PHE A 31 4.13 0.93 -6.20
CA PHE A 31 5.01 1.51 -7.21
C PHE A 31 4.37 2.81 -7.71
N ASP A 32 5.06 3.94 -7.50
CA ASP A 32 4.58 5.24 -7.93
C ASP A 32 4.59 5.32 -9.45
N LYS A 33 3.45 5.72 -10.03
CA LYS A 33 3.30 5.79 -11.49
C LYS A 33 4.08 6.95 -12.12
N ASN A 34 4.54 7.91 -11.33
CA ASN A 34 5.17 9.13 -11.83
C ASN A 34 6.69 9.15 -11.65
N ASP A 35 7.20 8.66 -10.52
CA ASP A 35 8.63 8.79 -10.17
C ASP A 35 9.39 7.45 -10.11
N ASN A 36 8.74 6.33 -10.51
CA ASN A 36 9.28 4.97 -10.45
C ASN A 36 9.77 4.51 -9.07
N SER A 37 9.47 5.24 -8.00
CA SER A 37 9.79 4.80 -6.65
C SER A 37 8.85 3.68 -6.20
N SER A 38 9.35 2.84 -5.30
CA SER A 38 8.56 1.79 -4.68
C SER A 38 8.74 1.78 -3.18
N GLU A 39 7.74 1.26 -2.48
CA GLU A 39 7.77 1.07 -1.02
C GLU A 39 7.05 -0.23 -0.66
N GLU A 40 7.55 -0.92 0.36
CA GLU A 40 7.00 -2.18 0.83
C GLU A 40 6.44 -2.04 2.25
N PHE A 41 5.26 -2.63 2.47
CA PHE A 41 4.60 -2.68 3.77
C PHE A 41 4.25 -4.11 4.13
N ILE A 42 4.74 -4.55 5.29
CA ILE A 42 4.52 -5.91 5.80
C ILE A 42 3.63 -5.87 7.05
N SER A 43 2.63 -6.76 7.08
CA SER A 43 1.83 -7.05 8.27
C SER A 43 0.97 -8.30 8.09
N LYS A 44 0.69 -9.02 9.17
CA LYS A 44 -0.35 -10.07 9.21
C LYS A 44 -1.75 -9.61 8.78
N SER A 45 -2.04 -8.31 8.81
CA SER A 45 -3.36 -7.77 8.49
C SER A 45 -3.36 -6.89 7.24
N TYR A 46 -4.27 -7.21 6.32
CA TYR A 46 -4.52 -6.47 5.08
C TYR A 46 -4.88 -5.01 5.38
N SER A 47 -5.71 -4.79 6.39
CA SER A 47 -6.14 -3.43 6.74
C SER A 47 -4.98 -2.57 7.25
N VAL A 48 -3.96 -3.20 7.84
CA VAL A 48 -2.77 -2.51 8.35
C VAL A 48 -1.83 -2.15 7.20
N VAL A 49 -1.53 -3.07 6.27
CA VAL A 49 -0.68 -2.75 5.10
C VAL A 49 -1.31 -1.63 4.25
N VAL A 50 -2.63 -1.69 4.02
CA VAL A 50 -3.34 -0.62 3.28
C VAL A 50 -3.31 0.70 4.03
N ASP A 51 -3.43 0.69 5.36
CA ASP A 51 -3.33 1.93 6.14
C ASP A 51 -1.93 2.54 6.10
N LYS A 52 -0.87 1.71 6.18
CA LYS A 52 0.52 2.15 6.05
C LYS A 52 0.77 2.77 4.67
N ALA A 53 0.36 2.08 3.60
CA ALA A 53 0.48 2.58 2.22
C ALA A 53 -0.28 3.90 2.02
N PHE A 54 -1.48 4.02 2.56
CA PHE A 54 -2.26 5.25 2.47
C PHE A 54 -1.58 6.41 3.20
N ARG A 55 -1.03 6.18 4.41
CA ARG A 55 -0.29 7.21 5.15
C ARG A 55 0.98 7.63 4.41
N TYR A 56 1.68 6.68 3.80
CA TYR A 56 2.84 6.97 2.95
C TYR A 56 2.47 7.89 1.79
N MET A 57 1.43 7.53 1.01
CA MET A 57 0.91 8.36 -0.06
C MET A 57 0.58 9.77 0.43
N MET A 58 -0.16 9.90 1.54
CA MET A 58 -0.54 11.21 2.09
C MET A 58 0.68 12.05 2.53
N LYS A 59 1.79 11.42 2.92
CA LYS A 59 3.04 12.12 3.23
C LYS A 59 3.74 12.60 1.95
N LYS A 60 3.67 11.85 0.86
CA LYS A 60 4.25 12.22 -0.43
C LYS A 60 3.50 13.32 -1.17
N ILE A 61 2.19 13.41 -0.96
CA ILE A 61 1.34 14.46 -1.57
C ILE A 61 1.48 15.80 -0.85
N ARG A 62 1.96 15.80 0.40
CA ARG A 62 2.22 17.01 1.18
C ARG A 62 3.58 17.60 0.84
#